data_AF-A0A7Y3JZF0-F1
#
_entry.id   AF-A0A7Y3JZF0-F1
#
_cell.length_a   1.000
_cell.length_b   1.000
_cell.length_c   1.000
_cell.angle_alpha   90.00
_cell.angle_beta   90.00
_cell.angle_gamma   90.00
#
_symmetry.space_group_name_H-M   'P 1'
#
loop_
_entity.id
_entity.type
_entity.pdbx_description
1 polymer ?
#
loop_
_entity_poly.entity_id
_entity_poly.type
_entity_poly.pdbx_seq_one_letter_code
_entity_poly.pdbx_strand_id
1 'polypeptide(L)'
;MTKELSRDRHLVSLPWDDYELLDSGENMKLERLGDIVVARPETQALWQKQRPELWKMAHAIFAFRDKKGVWDIKKSVPESWEISHGPLRFLVRLTGFKHTGVFPEQEPNWSWIQDRVTALEAPKVLNLFGYTGIASLAAAHASASVTHVDASKQSLDWAHENARLSNIPEDRIRWILDDALAFVKREVRRGAVYDGIILDPPAFGRGAKGEVWKIEEDFPILLKSLKELLSDKSGSFFLVNGYAAGYASRSFAQAIEGVFGEINGEHGELHIEESSSRRIIPSGIYVRFVR
;
A
#
# COMPACT_ATOMS: atom_id res chain seq x y z
N MET A 1 29.10 -0.38 17.60
CA MET A 1 28.13 -1.37 17.08
C MET A 1 27.60 -0.81 15.78
N THR A 2 28.01 -1.41 14.66
CA THR A 2 27.56 -1.12 13.31
C THR A 2 26.05 -1.36 13.22
N LYS A 3 25.27 -0.34 12.85
CA LYS A 3 23.81 -0.41 12.69
C LYS A 3 23.49 -0.51 11.20
N GLU A 4 23.75 -1.69 10.66
CA GLU A 4 23.31 -2.08 9.31
C GLU A 4 21.78 -2.33 9.34
N LEU A 5 21.10 -2.19 8.20
CA LEU A 5 19.72 -2.67 8.00
C LEU A 5 19.69 -4.16 8.31
N SER A 6 19.39 -4.52 9.56
CA SER A 6 19.57 -5.88 10.05
C SER A 6 18.23 -6.63 10.00
N ARG A 7 18.22 -7.72 9.22
CA ARG A 7 17.25 -8.82 9.14
C ARG A 7 16.24 -8.71 7.99
N ASP A 8 16.29 -9.71 7.11
CA ASP A 8 15.14 -10.14 6.33
C ASP A 8 14.00 -10.48 7.31
N ARG A 9 12.98 -9.64 7.35
CA ARG A 9 11.82 -9.85 8.21
C ARG A 9 10.56 -9.70 7.40
N HIS A 10 9.88 -10.82 7.17
CA HIS A 10 8.56 -10.81 6.55
C HIS A 10 7.52 -10.31 7.55
N LEU A 11 6.57 -9.50 7.06
CA LEU A 11 5.42 -9.05 7.82
C LEU A 11 4.22 -9.85 7.35
N VAL A 12 3.48 -10.43 8.28
CA VAL A 12 2.31 -11.25 7.99
C VAL A 12 1.07 -10.50 8.43
N SER A 13 0.15 -10.28 7.49
CA SER A 13 -1.18 -9.77 7.77
C SER A 13 -2.08 -10.94 8.14
N LEU A 14 -2.68 -10.86 9.33
CA LEU A 14 -3.62 -11.85 9.83
C LEU A 14 -5.05 -11.46 9.44
N PRO A 15 -6.00 -12.42 9.45
CA PRO A 15 -7.42 -12.10 9.32
C PRO A 15 -7.88 -11.10 10.37
N TRP A 16 -8.79 -10.22 9.98
CA TRP A 16 -9.54 -9.34 10.88
C TRP A 16 -11.02 -9.35 10.52
N ASP A 17 -11.83 -8.60 11.26
CA ASP A 17 -13.31 -8.66 11.18
C ASP A 17 -13.82 -8.57 9.72
N ASP A 18 -13.34 -7.59 8.94
CA ASP A 18 -13.78 -7.35 7.56
C ASP A 18 -12.82 -7.86 6.47
N TYR A 19 -11.73 -8.54 6.81
CA TYR A 19 -10.86 -9.16 5.80
C TYR A 19 -10.37 -10.54 6.20
N GLU A 20 -10.44 -11.46 5.25
CA GLU A 20 -9.93 -12.81 5.43
C GLU A 20 -9.49 -13.42 4.10
N LEU A 21 -8.29 -13.99 4.08
CA LEU A 21 -7.86 -14.90 3.04
C LEU A 21 -8.36 -16.30 3.41
N LEU A 22 -9.37 -16.79 2.67
CA LEU A 22 -10.07 -18.03 2.99
C LEU A 22 -9.34 -19.27 2.49
N ASP A 23 -8.85 -19.27 1.26
CA ASP A 23 -8.12 -20.39 0.65
C ASP A 23 -7.34 -19.86 -0.57
N SER A 24 -6.32 -20.59 -0.99
CA SER A 24 -5.59 -20.31 -2.21
C SER A 24 -5.03 -21.54 -2.86
N GLY A 25 -4.78 -21.42 -4.16
CA GLY A 25 -4.20 -22.46 -4.99
C GLY A 25 -4.68 -22.36 -6.42
N GLU A 26 -3.99 -23.08 -7.30
CA GLU A 26 -4.26 -23.14 -8.73
C GLU A 26 -4.25 -21.73 -9.37
N ASN A 27 -3.28 -20.90 -8.96
CA ASN A 27 -3.09 -19.51 -9.40
C ASN A 27 -4.22 -18.56 -9.01
N MET A 28 -4.98 -18.89 -7.97
CA MET A 28 -6.10 -18.08 -7.49
C MET A 28 -6.04 -17.94 -5.96
N LYS A 29 -6.64 -16.86 -5.46
CA LYS A 29 -6.96 -16.67 -4.04
C LYS A 29 -8.44 -16.36 -3.86
N LEU A 30 -8.99 -16.83 -2.74
CA LEU A 30 -10.36 -16.60 -2.31
C LEU A 30 -10.34 -15.73 -1.05
N GLU A 31 -10.99 -14.57 -1.12
CA GLU A 31 -10.92 -13.56 -0.08
C GLU A 31 -12.32 -13.11 0.33
N ARG A 32 -12.54 -12.85 1.61
CA ARG A 32 -13.71 -12.16 2.14
C ARG A 32 -13.34 -10.72 2.42
N LEU A 33 -14.15 -9.79 1.93
CA LEU A 33 -14.07 -8.34 2.15
C LEU A 33 -15.44 -7.91 2.69
N GLY A 34 -15.54 -7.69 4.01
CA GLY A 34 -16.83 -7.55 4.70
C GLY A 34 -17.67 -8.81 4.54
N ASP A 35 -18.86 -8.68 3.97
CA ASP A 35 -19.75 -9.82 3.64
C ASP A 35 -19.51 -10.40 2.23
N ILE A 36 -18.70 -9.73 1.40
CA ILE A 36 -18.52 -10.11 0.00
C ILE A 36 -17.29 -11.00 -0.15
N VAL A 37 -17.50 -12.20 -0.66
CA VAL A 37 -16.43 -13.15 -1.01
C VAL A 37 -16.07 -13.01 -2.49
N VAL A 38 -14.79 -12.78 -2.80
CA VAL A 38 -14.27 -12.64 -4.17
C VAL A 38 -13.16 -13.66 -4.44
N ALA A 39 -13.10 -14.18 -5.66
CA ALA A 39 -12.00 -15.00 -6.13
C ALA A 39 -11.18 -14.22 -7.18
N ARG A 40 -9.86 -14.16 -7.02
CA ARG A 40 -8.97 -13.36 -7.87
C ARG A 40 -7.71 -14.13 -8.27
N PRO A 41 -7.10 -13.84 -9.43
CA PRO A 41 -5.81 -14.41 -9.80
C PRO A 41 -4.70 -14.03 -8.82
N GLU A 42 -3.92 -15.02 -8.42
CA GLU A 42 -2.71 -14.91 -7.61
C GLU A 42 -1.64 -15.84 -8.18
N THR A 43 -0.71 -15.29 -8.96
CA THR A 43 0.27 -16.07 -9.72
C THR A 43 1.27 -16.82 -8.84
N GLN A 44 1.37 -16.45 -7.55
CA GLN A 44 2.25 -17.12 -6.61
C GLN A 44 1.59 -18.33 -5.92
N ALA A 45 0.26 -18.46 -5.98
CA ALA A 45 -0.48 -19.57 -5.38
C ALA A 45 -0.43 -20.83 -6.26
N LEU A 46 0.77 -21.38 -6.46
CA LEU A 46 1.06 -22.51 -7.37
C LEU A 46 0.57 -23.87 -6.85
N TRP A 47 0.25 -23.95 -5.56
CA TRP A 47 -0.20 -25.15 -4.88
C TRP A 47 -1.66 -25.49 -5.17
N GLN A 48 -2.12 -26.66 -4.70
CA GLN A 48 -3.53 -27.06 -4.78
C GLN A 48 -4.37 -26.36 -3.70
N LYS A 49 -5.62 -26.05 -4.03
CA LYS A 49 -6.63 -25.57 -3.08
C LYS A 49 -6.85 -26.60 -1.98
N GLN A 50 -6.88 -26.18 -0.72
CA GLN A 50 -7.13 -27.10 0.40
C GLN A 50 -8.60 -27.20 0.78
N ARG A 51 -9.38 -26.17 0.45
CA ARG A 51 -10.79 -26.04 0.79
C ARG A 51 -11.62 -25.75 -0.46
N PRO A 52 -11.61 -26.61 -1.48
CA PRO A 52 -12.33 -26.38 -2.74
C PRO A 52 -13.83 -26.13 -2.55
N GLU A 53 -14.43 -26.60 -1.46
CA GLU A 53 -15.81 -26.34 -1.07
C GLU A 53 -16.09 -24.85 -0.79
N LEU A 54 -15.13 -24.09 -0.23
CA LEU A 54 -15.30 -22.68 0.09
C LEU A 54 -15.44 -21.82 -1.17
N TRP A 55 -14.88 -22.25 -2.29
CA TRP A 55 -14.92 -21.49 -3.55
C TRP A 55 -16.34 -21.32 -4.11
N LYS A 56 -17.29 -22.17 -3.69
CA LYS A 56 -18.72 -22.03 -3.99
C LYS A 56 -19.35 -20.81 -3.28
N MET A 57 -18.68 -20.26 -2.28
CA MET A 57 -19.12 -19.07 -1.55
C MET A 57 -18.89 -17.79 -2.35
N ALA A 58 -18.00 -17.80 -3.34
CA ALA A 58 -17.64 -16.62 -4.14
C ALA A 58 -18.88 -15.92 -4.70
N HIS A 59 -18.97 -14.62 -4.44
CA HIS A 59 -19.96 -13.72 -5.04
C HIS A 59 -19.52 -13.26 -6.41
N ALA A 60 -18.21 -13.08 -6.62
CA ALA A 60 -17.64 -12.69 -7.90
C ALA A 60 -16.28 -13.35 -8.13
N ILE A 61 -15.99 -13.68 -9.39
CA ILE A 61 -14.71 -14.28 -9.81
C ILE A 61 -14.10 -13.38 -10.87
N PHE A 62 -12.90 -12.86 -10.62
CA PHE A 62 -12.16 -12.09 -11.61
C PHE A 62 -11.42 -13.01 -12.59
N ALA A 63 -11.51 -12.71 -13.87
CA ALA A 63 -10.76 -13.40 -14.92
C ALA A 63 -10.29 -12.43 -15.99
N PHE A 64 -9.20 -12.78 -16.67
CA PHE A 64 -8.78 -12.10 -17.89
C PHE A 64 -9.42 -12.80 -19.09
N ARG A 65 -10.20 -12.06 -19.88
CA ARG A 65 -10.78 -12.51 -21.16
C ARG A 65 -10.40 -11.50 -22.23
N ASP A 66 -9.81 -11.94 -23.34
CA ASP A 66 -9.34 -11.07 -24.44
C ASP A 66 -8.48 -9.89 -23.98
N LYS A 67 -7.53 -10.15 -23.06
CA LYS A 67 -6.64 -9.15 -22.43
C LYS A 67 -7.37 -8.06 -21.62
N LYS A 68 -8.66 -8.24 -21.33
CA LYS A 68 -9.45 -7.36 -20.46
C LYS A 68 -9.81 -8.08 -19.16
N GLY A 69 -9.81 -7.33 -18.07
CA GLY A 69 -10.33 -7.80 -16.79
C GLY A 69 -11.86 -7.84 -16.80
N VAL A 70 -12.44 -8.95 -16.34
CA VAL A 70 -13.90 -9.11 -16.24
C VAL A 70 -14.23 -9.80 -14.91
N TRP A 71 -15.27 -9.31 -14.24
CA TRP A 71 -15.87 -9.96 -13.07
C TRP A 71 -17.06 -10.81 -13.50
N ASP A 72 -16.98 -12.10 -13.21
CA ASP A 72 -18.09 -13.04 -13.35
C ASP A 72 -18.89 -13.08 -12.04
N ILE A 73 -20.02 -12.37 -12.03
CA ILE A 73 -20.89 -12.21 -10.85
C ILE A 73 -21.75 -13.46 -10.67
N LYS A 74 -21.56 -14.16 -9.54
CA LYS A 74 -22.28 -15.39 -9.17
C LYS A 74 -23.42 -15.14 -8.19
N LYS A 75 -23.31 -14.09 -7.38
CA LYS A 75 -24.30 -13.66 -6.38
C LYS A 75 -24.39 -12.14 -6.40
N SER A 76 -25.41 -11.58 -5.75
CA SER A 76 -25.55 -10.12 -5.66
C SER A 76 -24.31 -9.49 -5.00
N VAL A 77 -23.78 -8.43 -5.61
CA VAL A 77 -22.68 -7.61 -5.10
C VAL A 77 -23.10 -6.15 -5.26
N PRO A 78 -23.02 -5.32 -4.20
CA PRO A 78 -23.31 -3.89 -4.31
C PRO A 78 -22.26 -3.17 -5.19
N GLU A 79 -22.59 -1.99 -5.71
CA GLU A 79 -21.67 -1.19 -6.53
C GLU A 79 -20.35 -0.89 -5.79
N SER A 80 -20.46 -0.59 -4.50
CA SER A 80 -19.36 -0.50 -3.55
C SER A 80 -19.87 -0.85 -2.15
N TRP A 81 -18.99 -1.27 -1.26
CA TRP A 81 -19.32 -1.53 0.14
C TRP A 81 -18.19 -1.08 1.06
N GLU A 82 -18.53 -0.75 2.29
CA GLU A 82 -17.58 -0.33 3.32
C GLU A 82 -16.97 -1.56 4.00
N ILE A 83 -15.68 -1.48 4.30
CA ILE A 83 -14.97 -2.36 5.23
C ILE A 83 -14.16 -1.52 6.22
N SER A 84 -13.80 -2.12 7.34
CA SER A 84 -13.08 -1.46 8.41
C SER A 84 -11.83 -2.21 8.87
N HIS A 85 -10.89 -1.46 9.44
CA HIS A 85 -9.78 -1.98 10.22
C HIS A 85 -9.55 -1.06 11.42
N GLY A 86 -10.00 -1.50 12.59
CA GLY A 86 -10.05 -0.65 13.78
C GLY A 86 -10.89 0.61 13.52
N PRO A 87 -10.34 1.83 13.70
CA PRO A 87 -11.07 3.07 13.46
C PRO A 87 -11.13 3.49 11.99
N LEU A 88 -10.35 2.86 11.11
CA LEU A 88 -10.28 3.21 9.70
C LEU A 88 -11.44 2.53 8.95
N ARG A 89 -12.18 3.32 8.16
CA ARG A 89 -13.30 2.88 7.32
C ARG A 89 -13.03 3.28 5.88
N PHE A 90 -13.17 2.34 4.95
CA PHE A 90 -12.85 2.57 3.54
C PHE A 90 -13.72 1.71 2.61
N LEU A 91 -13.95 2.23 1.40
CA LEU A 91 -14.74 1.57 0.37
C LEU A 91 -13.91 0.57 -0.40
N VAL A 92 -14.53 -0.56 -0.68
CA VAL A 92 -14.12 -1.54 -1.68
C VAL A 92 -15.17 -1.67 -2.76
N ARG A 93 -14.74 -1.98 -3.98
CA ARG A 93 -15.63 -2.21 -5.13
C ARG A 93 -14.98 -3.10 -6.18
N LEU A 94 -15.80 -3.71 -7.01
CA LEU A 94 -15.32 -4.43 -8.19
C LEU A 94 -15.00 -3.41 -9.29
N THR A 95 -13.73 -3.34 -9.71
CA THR A 95 -13.27 -2.42 -10.78
C THR A 95 -13.06 -3.15 -12.11
N GLY A 96 -12.70 -2.43 -13.18
CA GLY A 96 -12.23 -3.08 -14.42
C GLY A 96 -10.90 -3.83 -14.27
N PHE A 97 -10.26 -3.74 -13.10
CA PHE A 97 -9.01 -4.41 -12.76
C PHE A 97 -9.24 -5.43 -11.61
N LYS A 98 -8.23 -6.24 -11.33
CA LYS A 98 -8.27 -7.19 -10.20
C LYS A 98 -8.25 -6.51 -8.83
N HIS A 99 -7.87 -5.23 -8.75
CA HIS A 99 -7.79 -4.49 -7.49
C HIS A 99 -9.19 -4.07 -7.03
N THR A 100 -9.44 -4.21 -5.72
CA THR A 100 -10.73 -3.93 -5.08
C THR A 100 -10.74 -2.62 -4.29
N GLY A 101 -9.61 -1.92 -4.22
CA GLY A 101 -9.45 -0.66 -3.46
C GLY A 101 -8.67 -0.77 -2.16
N VAL A 102 -8.31 -1.99 -1.75
CA VAL A 102 -7.50 -2.27 -0.56
C VAL A 102 -6.40 -3.28 -0.90
N PHE A 103 -5.25 -3.13 -0.25
CA PHE A 103 -4.13 -4.07 -0.22
C PHE A 103 -3.95 -4.54 1.23
N PRO A 104 -4.66 -5.60 1.65
CA PRO A 104 -4.70 -6.05 3.05
C PRO A 104 -3.33 -6.42 3.63
N GLU A 105 -2.40 -6.84 2.78
CA GLU A 105 -1.00 -7.10 3.11
C GLU A 105 -0.25 -5.89 3.70
N GLN A 106 -0.83 -4.68 3.58
CA GLN A 106 -0.28 -3.45 4.14
C GLN A 106 -0.73 -3.18 5.58
N GLU A 107 -1.59 -4.00 6.19
CA GLU A 107 -2.03 -3.81 7.57
C GLU A 107 -0.86 -3.62 8.55
N PRO A 108 0.21 -4.45 8.53
CA PRO A 108 1.36 -4.27 9.41
C PRO A 108 2.11 -2.95 9.21
N ASN A 109 1.97 -2.34 8.02
CA ASN A 109 2.50 -1.02 7.74
C ASN A 109 1.56 0.10 8.21
N TRP A 110 0.24 -0.07 8.13
CA TRP A 110 -0.72 0.90 8.68
C TRP A 110 -0.55 1.04 10.20
N SER A 111 -0.45 -0.10 10.89
CA SER A 111 -0.18 -0.16 12.33
C SER A 111 1.17 0.49 12.67
N TRP A 112 2.23 0.19 11.90
CA TRP A 112 3.53 0.81 12.08
C TRP A 112 3.51 2.33 11.84
N ILE A 113 2.81 2.81 10.82
CA ILE A 113 2.64 4.25 10.54
C ILE A 113 1.98 4.94 11.73
N GLN A 114 0.90 4.38 12.28
CA GLN A 114 0.21 4.93 13.44
C GLN A 114 1.13 5.03 14.66
N ASP A 115 1.93 3.99 14.93
CA ASP A 115 2.90 3.99 16.02
C ASP A 115 3.98 5.06 15.84
N ARG A 116 4.51 5.23 14.62
CA ARG A 116 5.54 6.25 14.33
C ARG A 116 4.98 7.65 14.45
N VAL A 117 3.76 7.88 13.94
CA VAL A 117 3.11 9.18 14.02
C VAL A 117 2.79 9.55 15.48
N THR A 118 2.26 8.61 16.27
CA THR A 118 1.91 8.85 17.68
C THR A 118 3.13 9.19 18.54
N ALA A 119 4.32 8.68 18.17
CA ALA A 119 5.57 9.00 18.84
C ALA A 119 6.12 10.41 18.52
N LEU A 120 5.50 11.13 17.59
CA LEU A 120 5.93 12.45 17.15
C LEU A 120 4.88 13.50 17.50
N GLU A 121 5.33 14.70 17.88
CA GLU A 121 4.44 15.84 18.07
C GLU A 121 4.08 16.47 16.72
N ALA A 122 2.79 16.39 16.36
CA ALA A 122 2.18 17.00 15.17
C ALA A 122 2.99 16.82 13.86
N PRO A 123 3.34 15.58 13.47
CA PRO A 123 4.24 15.33 12.35
C PRO A 123 3.61 15.66 10.99
N LYS A 124 4.44 16.10 10.04
CA LYS A 124 4.08 16.21 8.63
C LYS A 124 4.43 14.92 7.90
N VAL A 125 3.45 14.30 7.24
CA VAL A 125 3.65 13.05 6.51
C VAL A 125 3.39 13.25 5.02
N LEU A 126 4.31 12.80 4.17
CA LEU A 126 4.14 12.73 2.72
C LEU A 126 3.79 11.31 2.32
N ASN A 127 2.70 11.12 1.57
CA ASN A 127 2.33 9.84 0.98
C ASN A 127 2.29 9.98 -0.56
N LEU A 128 3.18 9.25 -1.25
CA LEU A 128 3.34 9.28 -2.71
C LEU A 128 2.79 8.00 -3.34
N PHE A 129 2.19 8.12 -4.52
CA PHE A 129 1.48 7.01 -5.16
C PHE A 129 0.38 6.48 -4.23
N GLY A 130 -0.32 7.40 -3.57
CA GLY A 130 -1.11 7.09 -2.38
C GLY A 130 -2.38 6.27 -2.64
N TYR A 131 -2.77 6.07 -3.90
CA TYR A 131 -3.92 5.28 -4.32
C TYR A 131 -5.22 5.67 -3.59
N THR A 132 -5.91 4.71 -2.97
CA THR A 132 -7.16 4.91 -2.21
C THR A 132 -6.92 5.48 -0.81
N GLY A 133 -5.68 5.84 -0.49
CA GLY A 133 -5.36 6.69 0.65
C GLY A 133 -5.28 6.00 2.00
N ILE A 134 -5.42 4.67 2.12
CA ILE A 134 -5.50 3.99 3.44
C ILE A 134 -4.28 4.31 4.33
N ALA A 135 -3.06 4.37 3.77
CA ALA A 135 -1.88 4.79 4.52
C ALA A 135 -1.95 6.28 4.97
N SER A 136 -2.55 7.16 4.16
CA SER A 136 -2.84 8.54 4.58
C SER A 136 -3.87 8.59 5.71
N LEU A 137 -4.89 7.74 5.69
CA LEU A 137 -5.88 7.64 6.75
C LEU A 137 -5.23 7.17 8.05
N ALA A 138 -4.38 6.15 7.98
CA ALA A 138 -3.61 5.65 9.12
C ALA A 138 -2.79 6.78 9.77
N ALA A 139 -2.04 7.54 8.96
CA ALA A 139 -1.25 8.68 9.46
C ALA A 139 -2.13 9.81 10.01
N ALA A 140 -3.17 10.23 9.29
CA ALA A 140 -4.05 11.33 9.68
C ALA A 140 -4.86 11.02 10.94
N HIS A 141 -5.35 9.78 11.07
CA HIS A 141 -6.03 9.31 12.28
C HIS A 141 -5.11 9.36 13.51
N ALA A 142 -3.82 9.10 13.33
CA ALA A 142 -2.82 9.26 14.38
C ALA A 142 -2.38 10.74 14.59
N SER A 143 -3.11 11.71 14.04
CA SER A 143 -2.91 13.16 14.16
C SER A 143 -1.82 13.80 13.29
N ALA A 144 -1.29 13.09 12.28
CA ALA A 144 -0.39 13.71 11.31
C ALA A 144 -1.10 14.75 10.42
N SER A 145 -0.36 15.75 9.97
CA SER A 145 -0.73 16.56 8.80
C SER A 145 -0.21 15.87 7.54
N VAL A 146 -1.10 15.36 6.70
CA VAL A 146 -0.72 14.52 5.55
C VAL A 146 -0.75 15.32 4.25
N THR A 147 0.26 15.16 3.41
CA THR A 147 0.18 15.48 1.98
C THR A 147 0.08 14.16 1.22
N HIS A 148 -1.04 13.94 0.53
CA HIS A 148 -1.29 12.76 -0.28
C HIS A 148 -1.18 13.13 -1.77
N VAL A 149 -0.36 12.40 -2.51
CA VAL A 149 -0.07 12.65 -3.92
C VAL A 149 -0.39 11.40 -4.74
N ASP A 150 -1.22 11.57 -5.76
CA ASP A 150 -1.49 10.54 -6.76
C ASP A 150 -1.74 11.17 -8.13
N ALA A 151 -1.37 10.48 -9.20
CA ALA A 151 -1.53 10.96 -10.57
C ALA A 151 -2.94 10.69 -11.13
N SER A 152 -3.73 9.84 -10.47
CA SER A 152 -5.07 9.45 -10.86
C SER A 152 -6.13 10.24 -10.09
N LYS A 153 -6.90 11.07 -10.81
CA LYS A 153 -8.06 11.77 -10.26
C LYS A 153 -9.07 10.80 -9.63
N GLN A 154 -9.25 9.62 -10.25
CA GLN A 154 -10.15 8.59 -9.73
C GLN A 154 -9.66 8.02 -8.39
N SER A 155 -8.34 7.81 -8.24
CA SER A 155 -7.74 7.34 -6.99
C SER A 155 -7.91 8.40 -5.89
N LEU A 156 -7.65 9.67 -6.20
CA LEU A 156 -7.84 10.78 -5.27
C LEU A 156 -9.29 10.92 -4.80
N ASP A 157 -10.26 10.83 -5.72
CA ASP A 157 -11.68 10.91 -5.37
C ASP A 157 -12.08 9.78 -4.42
N TRP A 158 -11.54 8.58 -4.65
CA TRP A 158 -11.75 7.44 -3.76
C TRP A 158 -11.08 7.66 -2.39
N ALA A 159 -9.85 8.17 -2.37
CA ALA A 159 -9.15 8.47 -1.13
C ALA A 159 -9.85 9.55 -0.29
N HIS A 160 -10.38 10.58 -0.94
CA HIS A 160 -11.24 11.58 -0.31
C HIS A 160 -12.48 10.97 0.33
N GLU A 161 -13.15 10.05 -0.36
CA GLU A 161 -14.34 9.39 0.18
C GLU A 161 -13.99 8.51 1.39
N ASN A 162 -12.88 7.77 1.32
CA ASN A 162 -12.41 7.00 2.47
C ASN A 162 -12.02 7.88 3.66
N ALA A 163 -11.49 9.09 3.42
CA ALA A 163 -11.20 10.05 4.49
C ALA A 163 -12.47 10.54 5.19
N ARG A 164 -13.54 10.80 4.44
CA ARG A 164 -14.86 11.13 5.02
C ARG A 164 -15.42 9.98 5.85
N LEU A 165 -15.38 8.76 5.33
CA LEU A 165 -15.86 7.56 6.06
C LEU A 165 -15.07 7.31 7.35
N SER A 166 -13.77 7.56 7.33
CA SER A 166 -12.90 7.46 8.50
C SER A 166 -12.99 8.66 9.45
N ASN A 167 -13.93 9.60 9.22
CA ASN A 167 -14.10 10.83 10.00
C ASN A 167 -12.81 11.66 10.14
N ILE A 168 -11.96 11.63 9.12
CA ILE A 168 -10.74 12.45 9.10
C ILE A 168 -11.15 13.91 8.82
N PRO A 169 -10.76 14.88 9.68
CA PRO A 169 -11.03 16.29 9.43
C PRO A 169 -10.49 16.76 8.07
N GLU A 170 -11.25 17.60 7.37
CA GLU A 170 -10.91 18.02 6.00
C GLU A 170 -9.57 18.75 5.87
N ASP A 171 -9.10 19.39 6.95
CA ASP A 171 -7.83 20.11 7.01
C ASP A 171 -6.62 19.21 7.31
N ARG A 172 -6.82 17.93 7.62
CA ARG A 172 -5.74 16.99 7.97
C ARG A 172 -5.00 16.43 6.77
N ILE A 173 -5.65 16.37 5.60
CA ILE A 173 -5.05 15.81 4.40
C ILE A 173 -5.11 16.85 3.27
N ARG A 174 -3.93 17.22 2.77
CA ARG A 174 -3.77 17.96 1.53
C ARG A 174 -3.69 16.99 0.35
N TRP A 175 -4.61 17.12 -0.59
CA TRP A 175 -4.75 16.24 -1.74
C TRP A 175 -4.13 16.85 -3.00
N ILE A 176 -3.22 16.11 -3.64
CA ILE A 176 -2.42 16.61 -4.75
C ILE A 176 -2.56 15.69 -5.96
N LEU A 177 -3.15 16.20 -7.03
CA LEU A 177 -3.18 15.54 -8.35
C LEU A 177 -1.95 15.92 -9.15
N ASP A 178 -0.92 15.08 -9.13
CA ASP A 178 0.35 15.38 -9.77
C ASP A 178 1.20 14.13 -10.03
N ASP A 179 2.23 14.29 -10.85
CA ASP A 179 3.32 13.32 -10.91
C ASP A 179 4.16 13.39 -9.63
N ALA A 180 4.43 12.23 -9.01
CA ALA A 180 5.11 12.15 -7.73
C ALA A 180 6.54 12.74 -7.78
N LEU A 181 7.30 12.43 -8.83
CA LEU A 181 8.67 12.93 -8.96
C LEU A 181 8.70 14.44 -9.24
N ALA A 182 7.81 14.93 -10.10
CA ALA A 182 7.69 16.35 -10.39
C ALA A 182 7.24 17.14 -9.15
N PHE A 183 6.31 16.60 -8.37
CA PHE A 183 5.87 17.16 -7.09
C PHE A 183 7.03 17.27 -6.10
N VAL A 184 7.73 16.16 -5.86
CA VAL A 184 8.88 16.11 -4.93
C VAL A 184 9.96 17.11 -5.35
N LYS A 185 10.31 17.21 -6.64
CA LYS A 185 11.26 18.21 -7.14
C LYS A 185 10.84 19.66 -6.83
N ARG A 186 9.54 19.97 -6.85
CA ARG A 186 9.04 21.30 -6.49
C ARG A 186 9.09 21.54 -4.99
N GLU A 187 8.77 20.54 -4.18
CA GLU A 187 8.85 20.64 -2.72
C GLU A 187 10.31 20.84 -2.25
N VAL A 188 11.28 20.18 -2.90
CA VAL A 188 12.71 20.42 -2.64
C VAL A 188 13.08 21.88 -2.90
N ARG A 189 12.68 22.44 -4.05
CA ARG A 189 12.92 23.86 -4.38
C ARG A 189 12.26 24.83 -3.39
N ARG A 190 11.19 24.41 -2.73
CA ARG A 190 10.48 25.19 -1.70
C ARG A 190 11.11 25.02 -0.31
N GLY A 191 12.07 24.13 -0.13
CA GLY A 191 12.64 23.80 1.17
C GLY A 191 11.63 23.13 2.10
N ALA A 192 10.67 22.37 1.55
CA ALA A 192 9.71 21.64 2.36
C ALA A 192 10.41 20.51 3.14
N VAL A 193 9.88 20.19 4.32
CA VAL A 193 10.39 19.12 5.19
C VAL A 193 9.22 18.31 5.73
N TYR A 194 9.38 16.99 5.75
CA TYR A 194 8.41 16.00 6.23
C TYR A 194 9.05 15.10 7.29
N ASP A 195 8.32 14.83 8.37
CA ASP A 195 8.74 13.92 9.43
C ASP A 195 8.48 12.45 9.07
N GLY A 196 7.54 12.18 8.18
CA GLY A 196 7.27 10.84 7.64
C GLY A 196 7.17 10.85 6.12
N ILE A 197 7.77 9.87 5.45
CA ILE A 197 7.61 9.67 4.00
C ILE A 197 7.17 8.23 3.74
N ILE A 198 6.06 8.10 3.01
CA ILE A 198 5.48 6.83 2.56
C ILE A 198 5.41 6.89 1.03
N LEU A 199 5.79 5.80 0.36
CA LEU A 199 5.70 5.71 -1.10
C LEU A 199 5.43 4.28 -1.56
N ASP A 200 4.59 4.16 -2.58
CA ASP A 200 4.21 2.88 -3.18
C ASP A 200 4.37 2.91 -4.72
N PRO A 201 5.61 3.08 -5.24
CA PRO A 201 5.83 3.26 -6.67
C PRO A 201 5.45 2.01 -7.48
N PRO A 202 4.68 2.15 -8.58
CA PRO A 202 4.45 1.05 -9.50
C PRO A 202 5.73 0.76 -10.31
N ALA A 203 5.80 -0.43 -10.94
CA ALA A 203 6.89 -0.74 -11.88
C ALA A 203 6.93 0.27 -13.04
N PHE A 204 5.73 0.56 -13.57
CA PHE A 204 5.49 1.45 -14.68
C PHE A 204 4.22 2.25 -14.40
N GLY A 205 4.23 3.53 -14.74
CA GLY A 205 3.10 4.42 -14.50
C GLY A 205 3.07 5.61 -15.44
N ARG A 206 2.02 6.41 -15.30
CA ARG A 206 1.93 7.72 -15.94
C ARG A 206 1.57 8.80 -14.93
N GLY A 207 2.25 9.93 -15.02
CA GLY A 207 1.94 11.14 -14.25
C GLY A 207 0.66 11.82 -14.73
N ALA A 208 0.19 12.80 -13.96
CA ALA A 208 -1.08 13.50 -14.20
C ALA A 208 -1.11 14.24 -15.55
N LYS A 209 0.05 14.59 -16.12
CA LYS A 209 0.19 15.25 -17.43
C LYS A 209 0.78 14.33 -18.49
N GLY A 210 0.83 13.02 -18.23
CA GLY A 210 1.33 12.00 -19.14
C GLY A 210 2.83 11.74 -19.03
N GLU A 211 3.51 12.26 -18.00
CA GLU A 211 4.88 11.90 -17.64
C GLU A 211 5.01 10.37 -17.58
N VAL A 212 6.11 9.81 -18.05
CA VAL A 212 6.34 8.36 -17.97
C VAL A 212 7.11 8.09 -16.69
N TRP A 213 6.61 7.15 -15.89
CA TRP A 213 7.31 6.61 -14.73
C TRP A 213 7.81 5.20 -15.03
N LYS A 214 9.10 4.95 -14.80
CA LYS A 214 9.71 3.62 -14.79
C LYS A 214 10.57 3.47 -13.56
N ILE A 215 10.34 2.41 -12.79
CA ILE A 215 11.01 2.25 -11.50
C ILE A 215 12.53 2.18 -11.63
N GLU A 216 13.07 1.54 -12.66
CA GLU A 216 14.52 1.40 -12.86
C GLU A 216 15.22 2.73 -13.19
N GLU A 217 14.50 3.66 -13.83
CA GLU A 217 15.05 4.95 -14.28
C GLU A 217 14.81 6.04 -13.22
N ASP A 218 13.59 6.10 -12.68
CA ASP A 218 13.11 7.23 -11.90
C ASP A 218 13.25 7.03 -10.39
N PHE A 219 13.22 5.80 -9.89
CA PHE A 219 13.29 5.54 -8.45
C PHE A 219 14.58 6.05 -7.79
N PRO A 220 15.78 5.83 -8.35
CA PRO A 220 17.02 6.40 -7.78
C PRO A 220 17.02 7.94 -7.77
N ILE A 221 16.37 8.57 -8.75
CA ILE A 221 16.24 10.04 -8.83
C ILE A 221 15.28 10.53 -7.75
N LEU A 222 14.14 9.85 -7.58
CA LEU A 222 13.15 10.13 -6.55
C LEU A 222 13.78 10.04 -5.16
N LEU A 223 14.50 8.94 -4.86
CA LEU A 223 15.14 8.74 -3.55
C LEU A 223 16.08 9.88 -3.16
N LYS A 224 16.88 10.39 -4.11
CA LYS A 224 17.78 11.53 -3.85
C LYS A 224 17.02 12.77 -3.39
N SER A 225 15.93 13.09 -4.08
CA SER A 225 15.09 14.22 -3.68
C SER A 225 14.32 13.97 -2.39
N LEU A 226 13.89 12.74 -2.12
CA LEU A 226 13.24 12.39 -0.85
C LEU A 226 14.18 12.51 0.35
N LYS A 227 15.47 12.23 0.17
CA LYS A 227 16.49 12.46 1.21
C LYS A 227 16.55 13.93 1.64
N GLU A 228 16.41 14.85 0.70
CA GLU A 228 16.38 16.29 0.97
C GLU A 228 15.09 16.73 1.68
N LEU A 229 14.00 15.98 1.52
CA LEU A 229 12.70 16.27 2.15
C LEU A 229 12.51 15.63 3.52
N LEU A 230 13.24 14.55 3.84
CA LEU A 230 13.10 13.85 5.12
C LEU A 230 13.76 14.65 6.25
N SER A 231 12.98 14.93 7.29
CA SER A 231 13.42 15.64 8.50
C SER A 231 14.57 14.90 9.21
N ASP A 232 15.58 15.64 9.66
CA ASP A 232 16.68 15.12 10.50
C ASP A 232 16.27 14.92 11.98
N LYS A 233 15.01 15.24 12.32
CA LYS A 233 14.47 15.04 13.68
C LYS A 233 14.47 13.55 14.05
N SER A 234 14.87 13.23 15.28
CA SER A 234 14.76 11.86 15.80
C SER A 234 13.30 11.39 15.79
N GLY A 235 13.08 10.16 15.36
CA GLY A 235 11.76 9.57 15.15
C GLY A 235 11.20 9.78 13.74
N SER A 236 11.83 10.60 12.90
CA SER A 236 11.41 10.73 11.50
C SER A 236 11.55 9.40 10.79
N PHE A 237 10.59 9.07 9.92
CA PHE A 237 10.45 7.72 9.38
C PHE A 237 10.26 7.70 7.87
N PHE A 238 10.62 6.57 7.28
CA PHE A 238 10.52 6.33 5.85
C PHE A 238 10.00 4.92 5.60
N LEU A 239 9.08 4.76 4.66
CA LEU A 239 8.52 3.49 4.22
C LEU A 239 8.37 3.49 2.70
N VAL A 240 8.97 2.52 2.03
CA VAL A 240 8.68 2.20 0.63
C VAL A 240 8.10 0.80 0.51
N ASN A 241 7.08 0.68 -0.31
CA ASN A 241 6.51 -0.60 -0.73
C ASN A 241 6.88 -0.90 -2.19
N GLY A 242 6.79 -2.18 -2.56
CA GLY A 242 6.98 -2.61 -3.94
C GLY A 242 6.12 -3.82 -4.28
N TYR A 243 5.38 -3.73 -5.39
CA TYR A 243 4.54 -4.81 -5.93
C TYR A 243 4.96 -5.26 -7.33
N ALA A 244 5.96 -4.57 -7.89
CA ALA A 244 6.46 -4.80 -9.22
C ALA A 244 7.13 -6.18 -9.34
N ALA A 245 6.77 -6.90 -10.40
CA ALA A 245 7.12 -8.30 -10.63
C ALA A 245 8.64 -8.56 -10.56
N GLY A 246 9.08 -9.16 -9.46
CA GLY A 246 10.39 -9.83 -9.37
C GLY A 246 11.50 -9.09 -8.62
N TYR A 247 11.26 -7.92 -8.03
CA TYR A 247 12.29 -7.32 -7.16
C TYR A 247 12.32 -7.99 -5.80
N ALA A 248 13.53 -8.29 -5.34
CA ALA A 248 13.77 -8.67 -3.95
C ALA A 248 13.76 -7.42 -3.06
N SER A 249 13.28 -7.56 -1.82
CA SER A 249 13.30 -6.49 -0.81
C SER A 249 14.71 -5.93 -0.60
N ARG A 250 15.74 -6.78 -0.68
CA ARG A 250 17.15 -6.39 -0.58
C ARG A 250 17.57 -5.40 -1.67
N SER A 251 17.01 -5.47 -2.88
CA SER A 251 17.32 -4.52 -3.95
C SER A 251 16.83 -3.11 -3.60
N PHE A 252 15.65 -2.99 -3.01
CA PHE A 252 15.14 -1.70 -2.52
C PHE A 252 15.95 -1.21 -1.31
N ALA A 253 16.32 -2.12 -0.40
CA ALA A 253 17.13 -1.78 0.76
C ALA A 253 18.48 -1.19 0.33
N GLN A 254 19.18 -1.82 -0.61
CA GLN A 254 20.45 -1.33 -1.15
C GLN A 254 20.30 0.01 -1.89
N ALA A 255 19.20 0.22 -2.63
CA ALA A 255 18.94 1.50 -3.26
C ALA A 255 18.77 2.63 -2.23
N ILE A 256 18.11 2.34 -1.10
CA ILE A 256 17.95 3.29 0.01
C ILE A 256 19.28 3.52 0.72
N GLU A 257 20.02 2.46 1.09
CA GLU A 257 21.35 2.56 1.71
C GLU A 257 22.30 3.42 0.86
N GLY A 258 22.28 3.25 -0.46
CA GLY A 258 23.10 4.02 -1.40
C GLY A 258 22.79 5.52 -1.44
N VAL A 259 21.60 5.94 -0.97
CA VAL A 259 21.19 7.34 -0.92
C VAL A 259 21.25 7.89 0.50
N PHE A 260 20.63 7.20 1.46
CA PHE A 260 20.47 7.64 2.84
C PHE A 260 21.68 7.31 3.74
N GLY A 261 22.58 6.44 3.29
CA GLY A 261 23.69 5.94 4.10
C GLY A 261 23.26 4.80 5.03
N GLU A 262 24.01 4.58 6.10
CA GLU A 262 23.63 3.61 7.14
C GLU A 262 22.32 4.05 7.81
N ILE A 263 21.31 3.18 7.74
CA ILE A 263 19.98 3.41 8.31
C ILE A 263 19.61 2.26 9.25
N ASN A 264 18.95 2.59 10.35
CA ASN A 264 18.41 1.62 11.28
C ASN A 264 16.97 1.26 10.87
N GLY A 265 16.83 0.16 10.13
CA GLY A 265 15.54 -0.24 9.57
C GLY A 265 15.43 -1.75 9.39
N GLU A 266 14.34 -2.14 8.73
CA GLU A 266 14.05 -3.52 8.33
C GLU A 266 13.52 -3.55 6.90
N HIS A 267 13.72 -4.68 6.22
CA HIS A 267 13.16 -4.96 4.90
C HIS A 267 12.67 -6.41 4.83
N GLY A 268 11.76 -6.68 3.92
CA GLY A 268 11.23 -8.02 3.75
C GLY A 268 10.07 -8.09 2.78
N GLU A 269 9.30 -9.16 2.92
CA GLU A 269 8.10 -9.40 2.13
C GLU A 269 6.87 -9.10 2.98
N LEU A 270 5.79 -8.72 2.30
CA LEU A 270 4.46 -8.59 2.85
C LEU A 270 3.68 -9.85 2.52
N HIS A 271 3.17 -10.50 3.54
CA HIS A 271 2.56 -11.81 3.50
C HIS A 271 1.11 -11.72 3.99
N ILE A 272 0.25 -12.60 3.51
CA ILE A 272 -1.11 -12.78 4.02
C ILE A 272 -1.28 -14.24 4.42
N GLU A 273 -1.77 -14.50 5.64
CA GLU A 273 -2.02 -15.85 6.15
C GLU A 273 -3.47 -16.30 5.86
N GLU A 274 -3.62 -17.53 5.36
CA GLU A 274 -4.92 -18.18 5.21
C GLU A 274 -5.52 -18.53 6.56
N SER A 275 -6.76 -18.11 6.82
CA SER A 275 -7.49 -18.50 8.04
C SER A 275 -7.78 -20.00 8.09
N SER A 276 -7.95 -20.65 6.93
CA SER A 276 -8.39 -22.04 6.84
C SER A 276 -7.26 -23.06 6.96
N SER A 277 -6.00 -22.65 6.77
CA SER A 277 -4.86 -23.58 6.63
C SER A 277 -3.49 -23.07 7.13
N ARG A 278 -3.35 -21.83 7.62
CA ARG A 278 -2.07 -21.18 7.95
C ARG A 278 -1.06 -21.07 6.80
N ARG A 279 -1.46 -21.35 5.55
CA ARG A 279 -0.63 -21.07 4.38
C ARG A 279 -0.41 -19.58 4.24
N ILE A 280 0.71 -19.21 3.65
CA ILE A 280 1.10 -17.82 3.46
C ILE A 280 1.22 -17.51 1.96
N ILE A 281 0.65 -16.38 1.54
CA ILE A 281 0.81 -15.83 0.20
C ILE A 281 1.72 -14.59 0.26
N PRO A 282 2.84 -14.57 -0.48
CA PRO A 282 3.62 -13.35 -0.67
C PRO A 282 2.87 -12.39 -1.60
N SER A 283 2.71 -11.14 -1.15
CA SER A 283 1.89 -10.13 -1.84
C SER A 283 2.66 -8.86 -2.20
N GLY A 284 3.84 -8.63 -1.62
CA GLY A 284 4.70 -7.50 -1.95
C GLY A 284 6.01 -7.48 -1.17
N ILE A 285 6.79 -6.42 -1.31
CA ILE A 285 7.99 -6.13 -0.53
C ILE A 285 7.90 -4.78 0.16
N TYR A 286 8.70 -4.59 1.20
CA TYR A 286 8.82 -3.31 1.88
C TYR A 286 10.25 -3.04 2.35
N VAL A 287 10.57 -1.77 2.54
CA VAL A 287 11.71 -1.30 3.32
C VAL A 287 11.24 -0.13 4.18
N ARG A 288 11.55 -0.16 5.48
CA ARG A 288 11.23 0.95 6.38
C ARG A 288 12.33 1.21 7.40
N PHE A 289 12.53 2.47 7.77
CA PHE A 289 13.51 2.86 8.77
C PHE A 289 13.06 4.08 9.56
N VAL A 290 13.75 4.33 10.68
CA VAL A 290 13.54 5.48 11.57
C VAL A 290 14.90 6.14 11.87
N ARG A 291 14.93 7.47 11.94
CA ARG A 291 16.11 8.27 12.33
C ARG A 291 16.27 8.38 13.84
#